data_AF-A0A4R7KSW7-F1
#
_entry.id   AF-A0A4R7KSW7-F1
#
_cell.length_a   1.000
_cell.length_b   1.000
_cell.length_c   1.000
_cell.angle_alpha   90.00
_cell.angle_beta   90.00
_cell.angle_gamma   90.00
#
_symmetry.space_group_name_H-M   'P 1'
#
loop_
_entity.id
_entity.type
_entity.pdbx_description
1 polymer ?
#
loop_
_entity_poly.entity_id
_entity_poly.type
_entity_poly.pdbx_seq_one_letter_code
_entity_poly.pdbx_strand_id
1 'polypeptide(L)' 'MLAGTVHGNMMVEVAESIAYDLKKVFVVITRNEGIISNLPEDAMVEVAGKLTKYGVVAYKVGKRGIYNTKAI' A
#
# COMPACT_ATOMS: atom_id res chain seq x y z
N MET A 1 -6.00 21.31 -15.88
CA MET A 1 -5.84 20.28 -14.84
C MET A 1 -6.76 19.12 -15.23
N LEU A 2 -6.20 18.04 -15.79
CA LEU A 2 -6.98 16.94 -16.39
C LEU A 2 -7.44 15.98 -15.28
N ALA A 3 -8.72 16.08 -14.89
CA ALA A 3 -9.32 15.25 -13.85
C ALA A 3 -9.46 13.75 -14.21
N GLY A 4 -9.08 13.35 -15.44
CA GLY A 4 -9.21 11.98 -15.94
C GLY A 4 -7.94 11.11 -15.88
N THR A 5 -6.77 11.69 -15.64
CA THR A 5 -5.48 10.95 -15.66
C THR A 5 -4.89 10.68 -14.28
N VAL A 6 -5.68 10.86 -13.20
CA VAL A 6 -5.18 10.73 -11.82
C VAL A 6 -4.63 9.32 -11.54
N HIS A 7 -5.31 8.28 -12.03
CA HIS A 7 -4.85 6.90 -11.89
C HIS A 7 -3.62 6.59 -12.76
N GLY A 8 -3.53 7.19 -13.96
CA GLY A 8 -2.36 7.05 -14.85
C GLY A 8 -1.11 7.72 -14.26
N ASN A 9 -1.26 8.91 -13.70
CA ASN A 9 -0.18 9.62 -13.02
C ASN A 9 0.30 8.84 -11.79
N MET A 10 -0.61 8.23 -11.03
CA MET A 10 -0.24 7.39 -9.88
C MET A 10 0.67 6.22 -10.28
N MET A 11 0.42 5.56 -11.42
CA MET A 11 1.30 4.47 -11.90
C MET A 11 2.71 4.95 -12.23
N VAL A 12 2.84 6.14 -12.84
CA VAL A 12 4.16 6.74 -13.13
C VAL A 12 4.88 7.09 -11.84
N GLU A 13 4.17 7.69 -10.87
CA GLU A 13 4.75 8.06 -9.58
C GLU A 13 5.20 6.84 -8.75
N VAL A 14 4.47 5.72 -8.85
CA VAL A 14 4.85 4.44 -8.26
C VAL A 14 6.15 3.91 -8.88
N ALA A 15 6.25 3.91 -10.21
CA ALA A 15 7.45 3.48 -10.92
C ALA A 15 8.66 4.35 -10.57
N GLU A 16 8.49 5.67 -10.56
CA GLU A 16 9.53 6.61 -10.16
C GLU A 16 9.96 6.42 -8.69
N SER A 17 9.02 6.16 -7.78
CA SER A 17 9.35 5.94 -6.38
C SER A 17 10.18 4.68 -6.15
N ILE A 18 9.99 3.65 -6.97
CA ILE A 18 10.79 2.43 -6.93
C ILE A 18 12.15 2.69 -7.59
N ALA A 19 12.17 3.28 -8.80
CA ALA A 19 13.37 3.51 -9.59
C ALA A 19 14.38 4.44 -8.88
N TYR A 20 13.90 5.50 -8.23
CA TYR A 20 14.73 6.50 -7.56
C TYR A 20 14.75 6.36 -6.03
N ASP A 21 14.20 5.27 -5.48
CA ASP A 21 14.08 5.05 -4.02
C ASP A 21 13.51 6.28 -3.28
N LEU A 22 12.51 6.94 -3.89
CA LEU A 22 11.93 8.19 -3.36
C LEU A 22 11.16 7.97 -2.06
N LYS A 23 10.94 6.70 -1.68
CA LYS A 23 10.42 6.37 -0.36
C LYS A 23 9.04 6.99 -0.13
N LYS A 24 8.27 7.20 -1.20
CA LYS A 24 6.90 7.71 -1.15
C LYS A 24 5.96 6.65 -0.57
N VAL A 25 4.88 7.11 0.06
CA VAL A 25 3.86 6.26 0.67
C VAL A 25 2.68 6.15 -0.29
N PHE A 26 2.24 4.92 -0.53
CA PHE A 26 1.07 4.61 -1.34
C PHE A 26 0.20 3.59 -0.62
N VAL A 27 -1.07 3.50 -1.02
CA VAL A 27 -1.91 2.37 -0.67
C VAL A 27 -1.54 1.21 -1.58
N VAL A 28 -1.15 0.08 -0.99
CA VAL A 28 -0.64 -1.09 -1.69
C VAL A 28 -1.37 -2.35 -1.26
N ILE A 29 -1.46 -3.32 -2.16
CA ILE A 29 -1.97 -4.65 -1.86
C ILE A 29 -0.78 -5.57 -1.59
N THR A 30 -0.69 -6.13 -0.39
CA THR A 30 0.41 -7.03 0.03
C THR A 30 -0.15 -8.21 0.82
N ARG A 31 0.63 -9.28 0.96
CA ARG A 31 0.32 -10.35 1.91
C ARG A 31 0.32 -9.79 3.33
N ASN A 32 -0.63 -10.25 4.15
CA ASN A 32 -0.84 -9.76 5.50
C ASN A 32 0.39 -9.98 6.38
N GLU A 33 0.95 -11.19 6.46
CA GLU A 33 2.17 -11.48 7.25
C GLU A 33 2.20 -10.80 8.65
N GLY A 34 1.04 -10.73 9.31
CA GLY A 34 0.88 -10.08 10.61
C GLY A 34 0.73 -8.54 10.60
N ILE A 35 0.49 -7.90 9.46
CA ILE A 35 0.18 -6.46 9.33
C ILE A 35 -1.13 -6.11 10.06
N ILE A 36 -2.16 -6.94 9.84
CA ILE A 36 -3.46 -6.91 10.50
C ILE A 36 -3.57 -8.21 11.32
N SER A 37 -3.50 -8.07 12.64
CA SER A 37 -3.32 -9.20 13.56
C SER A 37 -4.54 -10.14 13.68
N ASN A 38 -5.68 -9.74 13.13
CA ASN A 38 -6.94 -10.49 13.18
C ASN A 38 -7.38 -11.03 11.81
N LEU A 39 -6.48 -11.02 10.83
CA LEU A 39 -6.66 -11.64 9.52
C LEU A 39 -5.66 -12.78 9.33
N PRO A 40 -5.97 -13.79 8.48
CA PRO A 40 -5.02 -14.83 8.11
C PRO A 40 -3.71 -14.24 7.57
N GLU A 41 -2.57 -14.87 7.83
CA GLU A 41 -1.27 -14.38 7.37
C GLU A 41 -1.13 -14.41 5.85
N ASP A 42 -1.81 -15.36 5.20
CA ASP A 42 -1.82 -15.54 3.76
C ASP A 42 -2.82 -14.64 3.03
N ALA A 43 -3.66 -13.89 3.76
CA ALA A 43 -4.62 -12.97 3.17
C ALA A 43 -3.91 -11.81 2.44
N MET A 44 -4.45 -11.40 1.29
CA MET A 44 -4.05 -10.15 0.65
C MET A 44 -4.78 -9.00 1.33
N VAL A 45 -4.03 -7.99 1.78
CA VAL A 45 -4.55 -6.81 2.48
C VAL A 45 -4.14 -5.53 1.75
N GLU A 46 -5.03 -4.56 1.75
CA GLU A 46 -4.78 -3.22 1.22
C GLU A 46 -4.41 -2.28 2.38
N VAL A 47 -3.17 -1.77 2.37
CA VAL A 47 -2.63 -0.95 3.48
C VAL A 47 -1.68 0.12 2.95
N ALA A 48 -1.48 1.18 3.75
CA ALA A 48 -0.44 2.16 3.46
C ALA A 48 0.95 1.53 3.63
N GLY A 49 1.80 1.68 2.61
CA GLY A 49 3.15 1.17 2.60
C GLY A 49 4.11 2.11 1.88
N LYS A 50 5.37 2.04 2.27
CA LYS A 50 6.45 2.82 1.69
C LYS A 50 7.06 2.06 0.53
N LEU A 51 7.12 2.67 -0.65
CA LEU A 51 7.79 2.09 -1.81
C LEU A 51 9.29 2.39 -1.76
N THR A 52 10.09 1.35 -1.71
CA THR A 52 11.55 1.42 -1.73
C THR A 52 12.07 0.70 -2.97
N LYS A 53 13.37 0.86 -3.28
CA LYS A 53 14.02 0.07 -4.34
C LYS A 53 13.99 -1.45 -4.11
N TYR A 54 13.71 -1.91 -2.88
CA TYR A 54 13.59 -3.33 -2.53
C TYR A 54 12.15 -3.84 -2.53
N GLY A 55 11.20 -3.01 -2.97
CA GLY A 55 9.78 -3.30 -2.90
C GLY A 55 9.09 -2.56 -1.76
N VAL A 56 7.93 -3.09 -1.34
CA VAL A 56 7.03 -2.39 -0.43
C VAL A 56 7.33 -2.73 1.02
N VAL A 57 7.40 -1.70 1.86
CA VAL A 57 7.43 -1.82 3.31
C VAL A 57 6.09 -1.36 3.87
N ALA A 58 5.20 -2.31 4.13
CA ALA A 58 3.86 -2.03 4.64
C ALA A 58 3.87 -1.62 6.12
N TYR A 59 2.99 -0.69 6.50
CA TYR A 59 2.87 -0.26 7.89
C TYR A 59 1.95 -1.19 8.67
N LYS A 60 2.44 -1.68 9.82
CA LYS A 60 1.64 -2.51 10.73
C LYS A 60 0.49 -1.69 11.31
N VAL A 61 -0.72 -2.20 11.18
CA VAL A 61 -1.96 -1.52 11.59
C VAL A 61 -2.52 -2.10 12.90
N GLY A 62 -2.08 -3.30 13.29
CA GLY A 62 -2.54 -3.96 14.51
C GLY A 62 -3.93 -4.57 14.36
N LYS A 63 -4.70 -4.64 15.45
CA LYS A 63 -6.04 -5.23 15.45
C LYS A 63 -7.05 -4.21 14.89
N ARG A 64 -7.77 -4.59 13.83
CA ARG A 64 -8.84 -3.77 13.22
C ARG A 64 -10.15 -4.55 13.18
N GLY A 65 -11.29 -3.84 13.20
CA GLY A 65 -12.58 -4.48 13.01
C GLY A 65 -12.68 -5.12 11.62
N ILE A 66 -13.18 -6.36 11.53
CA ILE A 66 -13.28 -7.15 10.29
C ILE A 66 -14.15 -6.44 9.24
N TYR A 67 -15.10 -5.59 9.67
CA TYR A 67 -15.99 -4.78 8.82
C TYR A 67 -15.48 -3.37 8.54
N ASN A 68 -14.29 -3.00 9.02
CA ASN A 68 -13.77 -1.65 8.81
C ASN A 68 -13.05 -1.58 7.45
N THR A 69 -13.85 -1.53 6.38
CA THR A 69 -13.44 -1.32 4.97
C THR A 69 -12.69 0.01 4.75
N LYS A 70 -12.49 0.83 5.79
CA LYS A 70 -11.65 2.02 5.70
C LYS A 70 -10.19 1.72 6.06
N ALA A 71 -9.52 1.05 5.14
CA ALA A 71 -8.12 1.34 4.85
C ALA A 71 -8.07 2.35 3.68
N ILE A 72 -8.81 3.46 3.81
CA ILE A 72 -8.86 4.61 2.90
C ILE A 72 -8.97 5.88 3.73
#